data_AF-A0A9C7SEC8-F1
#
_entry.id   AF-A0A9C7SEC8-F1
#
_cell.length_a   1.000
_cell.length_b   1.000
_cell.length_c   1.000
_cell.angle_alpha   90.00
_cell.angle_beta   90.00
_cell.angle_gamma   90.00
#
_symmetry.space_group_name_H-M   'P 1'
#
loop_
_entity.id
_entity.type
_entity.pdbx_description
1 polymer ?
#
loop_
_entity_poly.entity_id
_entity_poly.type
_entity_poly.pdbx_seq_one_letter_code
_entity_poly.pdbx_strand_id
1 'polypeptide(L)' 'GAVQTAVVGNYLGQNYGKIISIDENKIVVEEQVLNSAGTWVGRDASIKVDR' A
#
# COMPACT_ATOMS: atom_id res chain seq x y z
N GLY A 1 -0.80 2.27 -19.98
CA GLY A 1 -1.01 1.98 -18.54
C GLY A 1 -1.44 0.53 -18.40
N ALA A 2 -1.11 -0.11 -17.28
CA ALA A 2 -1.60 -1.45 -16.95
C ALA A 2 -2.74 -1.33 -15.93
N VAL A 3 -3.83 -2.06 -16.17
CA VAL A 3 -4.93 -2.21 -15.20
C VAL A 3 -4.71 -3.54 -14.50
N GLN A 4 -4.70 -3.53 -13.17
CA GLN A 4 -4.56 -4.72 -12.35
C GLN A 4 -5.68 -4.75 -11.32
N THR A 5 -6.21 -5.95 -11.04
CA THR A 5 -7.16 -6.15 -9.96
C THR A 5 -6.44 -6.14 -8.61
N ALA A 6 -7.02 -5.45 -7.64
CA ALA A 6 -6.51 -5.36 -6.29
C ALA A 6 -7.35 -6.25 -5.36
N VAL A 7 -6.69 -7.13 -4.61
CA VAL A 7 -7.30 -7.89 -3.51
C VAL A 7 -6.42 -7.78 -2.28
N VAL A 8 -7.00 -7.98 -1.09
CA VAL A 8 -6.23 -8.04 0.16
C VAL A 8 -5.13 -9.09 0.04
N GLY A 9 -3.91 -8.71 0.39
CA GLY A 9 -2.70 -9.52 0.25
C GLY A 9 -1.87 -9.23 -1.01
N ASN A 10 -2.42 -8.56 -2.03
CA ASN A 10 -1.63 -8.11 -3.18
C ASN A 10 -0.62 -7.03 -2.78
N TYR A 11 0.37 -6.82 -3.63
CA TYR A 11 1.41 -5.81 -3.45
C TYR A 11 1.32 -4.74 -4.54
N LEU A 12 1.57 -3.48 -4.16
CA LEU A 12 1.60 -2.35 -5.09
C LEU A 12 2.62 -1.30 -4.66
N GLY A 13 2.91 -0.37 -5.57
CA GLY A 13 3.82 0.74 -5.32
C GLY A 13 5.30 0.35 -5.29
N GLN A 14 6.17 1.35 -5.18
CA GLN A 14 7.63 1.15 -5.17
C GLN A 14 8.16 0.63 -3.83
N ASN A 15 7.41 0.84 -2.74
CA ASN A 15 7.78 0.42 -1.39
C ASN A 15 7.21 -0.96 -1.00
N TYR A 16 6.84 -1.78 -1.99
CA TYR A 16 6.25 -3.10 -1.79
C TYR A 16 5.06 -3.07 -0.81
N GLY A 17 4.15 -2.11 -1.00
CA GLY A 17 2.99 -1.91 -0.14
C GLY A 17 2.04 -3.10 -0.23
N LYS A 18 1.88 -3.85 0.85
CA LYS A 18 0.93 -4.95 0.94
C LYS A 18 -0.46 -4.41 1.25
N ILE A 19 -1.46 -4.77 0.45
CA ILE A 19 -2.86 -4.40 0.72
C ILE A 19 -3.34 -5.14 1.96
N ILE A 20 -3.71 -4.38 2.99
CA ILE A 20 -4.22 -4.92 4.26
C ILE A 20 -5.74 -4.72 4.42
N SER A 21 -6.32 -3.73 3.74
CA SER A 21 -7.78 -3.59 3.63
C SER A 21 -8.20 -2.85 2.36
N ILE A 22 -9.42 -3.13 1.90
CA ILE A 22 -10.07 -2.42 0.79
C ILE A 22 -11.47 -2.05 1.26
N ASP A 23 -11.77 -0.75 1.25
CA ASP A 23 -13.08 -0.17 1.50
C ASP A 23 -13.55 0.57 0.25
N GLU A 24 -14.84 0.93 0.18
CA GLU A 24 -15.42 1.63 -0.98
C GLU A 24 -14.69 2.93 -1.35
N ASN A 25 -14.10 3.61 -0.37
CA ASN A 25 -13.49 4.93 -0.57
C ASN A 25 -11.95 4.93 -0.45
N LYS A 26 -11.34 3.82 -0.03
CA LYS A 26 -9.89 3.76 0.21
C LYS A 26 -9.34 2.35 0.16
N ILE A 27 -8.06 2.26 -0.20
CA ILE A 27 -7.24 1.08 -0.04
C ILE A 27 -6.20 1.39 1.03
N VAL A 28 -6.05 0.52 2.02
CA VAL A 28 -5.01 0.64 3.04
C VAL A 28 -3.90 -0.35 2.74
N VAL A 29 -2.66 0.14 2.79
CA VAL A 29 -1.46 -0.65 2.54
C VAL A 29 -0.44 -0.49 3.66
N GLU A 30 0.32 -1.55 3.93
CA GLU A 30 1.51 -1.51 4.77
C GLU A 30 2.75 -1.52 3.86
N GLU A 31 3.50 -0.42 3.85
CA GLU A 31 4.72 -0.24 3.06
C GLU A 31 5.97 -0.61 3.85
N GLN A 32 7.01 -1.09 3.16
CA GLN A 32 8.35 -1.21 3.73
C GLN A 32 9.15 0.05 3.39
N VAL A 33 9.54 0.80 4.41
CA VAL A 33 10.33 2.03 4.24
C VAL A 33 11.55 2.03 5.16
N LEU A 34 12.62 2.67 4.74
CA LEU A 34 13.77 2.93 5.61
C LEU A 34 13.46 4.11 6.52
N ASN A 35 13.65 3.92 7.82
CA ASN A 35 13.63 5.04 8.77
C ASN A 35 14.95 5.82 8.75
N SER A 36 15.03 6.91 9.51
CA SER A 36 16.24 7.76 9.60
C SER A 36 17.46 7.05 10.19
N ALA A 37 17.27 5.90 10.85
CA ALA A 37 18.33 5.06 11.39
C ALA A 37 18.76 3.94 10.41
N GLY A 38 18.22 3.90 9.19
CA GLY A 38 18.55 2.88 8.19
C GLY A 38 17.92 1.50 8.45
N THR A 39 16.90 1.43 9.31
CA THR A 39 16.15 0.19 9.58
C THR A 39 14.88 0.16 8.75
N TRP A 40 14.55 -1.01 8.19
CA TRP A 40 13.28 -1.25 7.52
C TRP A 40 12.14 -1.31 8.53
N VAL A 41 11.10 -0.53 8.29
CA VAL A 41 9.89 -0.48 9.12
C VAL A 41 8.64 -0.54 8.26
N GLY A 42 7.58 -1.13 8.81
CA GLY A 42 6.24 -1.06 8.25
C GLY A 42 5.66 0.34 8.44
N ARG A 43 5.02 0.90 7.41
CA ARG A 43 4.29 2.17 7.49
C ARG A 43 2.93 2.03 6.82
N ASP A 44 1.88 2.34 7.57
CA ASP A 44 0.53 2.43 7.02
C ASP A 44 0.38 3.62 6.09
N ALA A 45 -0.19 3.38 4.92
CA ALA A 45 -0.59 4.39 3.95
C ALA A 45 -1.98 4.10 3.40
N SER A 46 -2.65 5.13 2.90
CA SER A 46 -3.98 4.99 2.29
C SER A 46 -4.03 5.65 0.92
N ILE A 47 -4.55 4.92 -0.07
CA ILE A 47 -4.87 5.44 -1.39
C ILE A 47 -6.36 5.74 -1.41
N LYS A 48 -6.73 6.99 -1.70
CA LYS A 48 -8.13 7.36 -1.90
C LYS A 48 -8.58 6.91 -3.29
N VAL A 49 -9.76 6.33 -3.36
CA VAL A 49 -10.42 6.09 -4.63
C VAL A 49 -11.07 7.41 -5.04
N ASP A 50 -10.58 8.01 -6.12
CA ASP A 50 -11.24 9.17 -6.72
C ASP A 50 -12.54 8.71 -7.42
N ARG A 51 -13.57 9.55 -7.41
CA ARG A 51 -14.86 9.24 -8.05
C ARG A 51 -14.89 9.66 -9.51
#